data_AF-A0A0H0XMY8-F1
#
_entry.id   AF-A0A0H0XMY8-F1
#
_cell.length_a   1.000
_cell.length_b   1.000
_cell.length_c   1.000
_cell.angle_alpha   90.00
_cell.angle_beta   90.00
_cell.angle_gamma   90.00
#
_symmetry.space_group_name_H-M   'P 1'
#
loop_
_entity.id
_entity.type
_entity.pdbx_description
1 polymer ?
#
loop_
_entity_poly.entity_id
_entity_poly.type
_entity_poly.pdbx_seq_one_letter_code
_entity_poly.pdbx_strand_id
1 'polypeptide(L)'
;MGRPALFFPFARLTGNRQLLDHDTELVVDGFPRSGNSFAEAAFLHSQRARGIALKSHAHSPAQILRAMDKGVAAVLLLRDPDDAVASMIAASGVDQPDIHYRDYCAYYRPLKGREAGFVITPFALLLERFDLVVQAINARFGMALDTPEVHDEFVQSVNSVRDRVSIARVGRAPNYSPHSEWGVAGNRAGQAAILTRLGTLDGLPSRQAALKLHAYFAAHVDTLSAGDPA
;
A
#
# COMPACT_ATOMS: atom_id res chain seq x y z
N MET A 1 -5.15 15.43 -4.21
CA MET A 1 -4.40 15.83 -5.43
C MET A 1 -4.35 14.65 -6.39
N GLY A 2 -5.24 14.59 -7.39
CA GLY A 2 -5.30 13.47 -8.35
C GLY A 2 -4.81 13.78 -9.77
N ARG A 3 -4.06 14.86 -9.95
CA ARG A 3 -3.60 15.30 -11.29
C ARG A 3 -2.08 15.11 -11.41
N PRO A 4 -1.59 14.10 -12.17
CA PRO A 4 -0.16 13.86 -12.37
C PRO A 4 0.62 15.08 -12.85
N ALA A 5 0.03 15.85 -13.78
CA ALA A 5 0.65 17.03 -14.37
C ALA A 5 0.95 18.16 -13.37
N LEU A 6 0.30 18.20 -12.21
CA LEU A 6 0.57 19.17 -11.15
C LEU A 6 1.41 18.57 -10.02
N PHE A 7 1.15 17.31 -9.66
CA PHE A 7 1.85 16.65 -8.56
C PHE A 7 3.33 16.40 -8.87
N PHE A 8 3.66 15.86 -10.04
CA PHE A 8 5.04 15.47 -10.36
C PHE A 8 6.00 16.66 -10.45
N PRO A 9 5.68 17.77 -11.14
CA PRO A 9 6.56 18.94 -11.15
C PRO A 9 6.81 19.48 -9.75
N PHE A 10 5.75 19.64 -8.94
CA PHE A 10 5.89 20.12 -7.56
C PHE A 10 6.72 19.18 -6.69
N ALA A 11 6.43 17.88 -6.70
CA ALA A 11 7.15 16.91 -5.88
C ALA A 11 8.61 16.70 -6.33
N ARG A 12 8.94 16.91 -7.61
CA ARG A 12 10.33 16.92 -8.07
C ARG A 12 11.11 18.13 -7.55
N LEU A 13 10.46 19.30 -7.46
CA LEU A 13 11.08 20.50 -6.88
C LEU A 13 11.40 20.33 -5.39
N THR A 14 10.66 19.48 -4.66
CA THR A 14 10.97 19.14 -3.26
C THR A 14 12.00 18.02 -3.14
N GLY A 15 12.61 17.55 -4.23
CA GLY A 15 13.59 16.47 -4.23
C GLY A 15 13.01 15.09 -3.91
N ASN A 16 11.71 14.86 -4.13
CA ASN A 16 11.09 13.58 -3.80
C ASN A 16 11.58 12.45 -4.73
N ARG A 17 12.37 11.52 -4.16
CA ARG A 17 12.97 10.38 -4.89
C ARG A 17 12.03 9.18 -5.07
N GLN A 18 10.86 9.21 -4.44
CA GLN A 18 9.87 8.13 -4.48
C GLN A 18 8.98 8.19 -5.74
N LEU A 19 9.16 9.21 -6.57
CA LEU A 19 8.38 9.40 -7.78
C LEU A 19 8.81 8.44 -8.89
N LEU A 20 7.84 8.01 -9.69
CA LEU A 20 8.04 7.31 -10.95
C LEU A 20 8.99 8.12 -11.85
N ASP A 21 10.01 7.44 -12.35
CA ASP A 21 11.01 7.93 -13.30
C ASP A 21 10.99 7.09 -14.59
N HIS A 22 12.06 7.13 -15.38
CA HIS A 22 12.13 6.40 -16.64
C HIS A 22 12.55 4.93 -16.48
N ASP A 23 13.19 4.58 -15.36
CA ASP A 23 13.68 3.22 -15.11
C ASP A 23 12.64 2.39 -14.34
N THR A 24 11.58 3.02 -13.87
CA THR A 24 10.56 2.39 -13.02
C THR A 24 9.85 1.25 -13.76
N GLU A 25 10.02 0.03 -13.25
CA GLU A 25 9.34 -1.18 -13.74
C GLU A 25 7.98 -1.40 -13.06
N LEU A 26 7.89 -1.06 -11.76
CA LEU A 26 6.72 -1.33 -10.94
C LEU A 26 6.46 -0.17 -9.97
N VAL A 27 5.19 0.23 -9.86
CA VAL A 27 4.70 1.11 -8.80
C VAL A 27 3.84 0.29 -7.85
N VAL A 28 4.09 0.43 -6.54
CA VAL A 28 3.19 -0.08 -5.51
C VAL A 28 2.86 1.04 -4.54
N ASP A 29 1.59 1.42 -4.45
CA ASP A 29 1.18 2.52 -3.59
C ASP A 29 -0.26 2.32 -3.10
N GLY A 30 -0.56 2.89 -1.95
CA GLY A 30 -1.90 2.95 -1.37
C GLY A 30 -1.97 4.09 -0.37
N PHE A 31 -3.15 4.32 0.18
CA PHE A 31 -3.29 5.23 1.32
C PHE A 31 -2.28 4.83 2.42
N PRO A 32 -1.64 5.79 3.14
CA PRO A 32 -0.69 5.44 4.18
C PRO A 32 -1.26 4.40 5.14
N ARG A 33 -0.37 3.57 5.70
CA ARG A 33 -0.75 2.46 6.60
C ARG A 33 -1.53 1.32 5.91
N SER A 34 -1.58 1.26 4.58
CA SER A 34 -2.20 0.15 3.81
C SER A 34 -1.20 -0.93 3.35
N GLY A 35 -0.05 -1.10 4.02
CA GLY A 35 0.92 -2.14 3.68
C GLY A 35 2.08 -1.72 2.76
N ASN A 36 2.18 -0.44 2.40
CA ASN A 36 3.23 0.09 1.49
C ASN A 36 4.65 -0.39 1.80
N SER A 37 5.10 -0.26 3.05
CA SER A 37 6.45 -0.70 3.46
C SER A 37 6.64 -2.22 3.41
N PHE A 38 5.58 -3.00 3.66
CA PHE A 38 5.65 -4.45 3.53
C PHE A 38 5.75 -4.84 2.06
N ALA A 39 4.88 -4.30 1.21
CA ALA A 39 4.88 -4.59 -0.22
C ALA A 39 6.23 -4.25 -0.86
N GLU A 40 6.78 -3.07 -0.56
CA GLU A 40 8.11 -2.68 -1.04
C GLU A 40 9.19 -3.69 -0.64
N ALA A 41 9.23 -4.07 0.64
CA ALA A 41 10.21 -5.04 1.13
C ALA A 41 10.00 -6.44 0.53
N ALA A 42 8.75 -6.85 0.32
CA ALA A 42 8.39 -8.12 -0.26
C ALA A 42 8.88 -8.21 -1.71
N PHE A 43 8.63 -7.19 -2.54
CA PHE A 43 9.18 -7.14 -3.90
C PHE A 43 10.70 -7.09 -3.91
N LEU A 44 11.33 -6.25 -3.10
CA LEU A 44 12.80 -6.19 -3.04
C LEU A 44 13.42 -7.52 -2.60
N HIS A 45 12.76 -8.25 -1.72
CA HIS A 45 13.20 -9.56 -1.27
C HIS A 45 13.03 -10.62 -2.37
N SER A 46 11.82 -10.75 -2.91
CA SER A 46 11.49 -11.76 -3.93
C SER A 46 12.27 -11.56 -5.22
N GLN A 47 12.47 -10.31 -5.64
CA GLN A 47 13.14 -9.98 -6.90
C GLN A 47 14.65 -9.75 -6.72
N ARG A 48 15.24 -10.14 -5.59
CA ARG A 48 16.66 -9.84 -5.27
C ARG A 48 17.66 -10.32 -6.32
N ALA A 49 17.36 -11.44 -6.99
CA ALA A 49 18.26 -12.05 -7.97
C ALA A 49 18.31 -11.25 -9.27
N ARG A 50 17.16 -10.78 -9.75
CA ARG A 50 17.06 -9.94 -10.96
C ARG A 50 17.17 -8.44 -10.69
N GLY A 51 16.97 -8.00 -9.45
CA GLY A 51 16.70 -6.61 -9.10
C GLY A 51 15.31 -6.15 -9.55
N ILE A 52 14.79 -5.06 -8.99
CA ILE A 52 13.55 -4.43 -9.47
C ILE A 52 13.59 -2.91 -9.25
N ALA A 53 13.30 -2.15 -10.30
CA ALA A 53 13.14 -0.70 -10.22
C ALA A 53 11.73 -0.35 -9.71
N LEU A 54 11.57 -0.43 -8.40
CA LEU A 54 10.31 -0.23 -7.69
C LEU A 54 10.16 1.21 -7.17
N LYS A 55 8.96 1.78 -7.28
CA LYS A 55 8.57 3.05 -6.63
C LYS A 55 7.37 2.87 -5.72
N SER A 56 7.46 3.43 -4.52
CA SER A 56 6.41 3.40 -3.50
C SER A 56 6.46 4.66 -2.62
N HIS A 57 5.47 4.83 -1.75
CA HIS A 57 5.36 5.90 -0.75
C HIS A 57 5.23 7.33 -1.29
N ALA A 58 4.77 7.53 -2.54
CA ALA A 58 4.36 8.87 -2.95
C ALA A 58 3.06 9.29 -2.28
N HIS A 59 2.24 8.32 -1.83
CA HIS A 59 0.98 8.54 -1.14
C HIS A 59 0.05 9.50 -1.90
N SER A 60 0.13 9.44 -3.21
CA SER A 60 -0.62 10.29 -4.13
C SER A 60 -1.17 9.43 -5.25
N PRO A 61 -2.48 9.48 -5.54
CA PRO A 61 -3.07 8.74 -6.66
C PRO A 61 -2.47 9.14 -8.01
N ALA A 62 -1.86 10.33 -8.08
CA ALA A 62 -1.12 10.77 -9.25
C ALA A 62 0.00 9.78 -9.64
N GLN A 63 0.61 9.07 -8.69
CA GLN A 63 1.64 8.06 -8.98
C GLN A 63 1.07 6.88 -9.79
N ILE A 64 -0.06 6.32 -9.35
CA ILE A 64 -0.74 5.21 -10.04
C ILE A 64 -1.25 5.68 -11.40
N LEU A 65 -1.90 6.85 -11.45
CA LEU A 65 -2.38 7.42 -12.71
C LEU A 65 -1.24 7.65 -13.71
N ARG A 66 -0.07 8.10 -13.23
CA ARG A 66 1.11 8.29 -14.08
C ARG A 66 1.72 6.98 -14.56
N ALA A 67 1.65 5.92 -13.75
CA ALA A 67 2.08 4.59 -14.17
C ALA A 67 1.18 4.08 -15.31
N MET A 68 -0.14 4.23 -15.18
CA MET A 68 -1.10 3.92 -16.24
C MET A 68 -0.79 4.68 -17.53
N ASP A 69 -0.60 6.00 -17.47
CA ASP A 69 -0.30 6.84 -18.64
C ASP A 69 0.98 6.40 -19.38
N LYS A 70 1.89 5.74 -18.68
CA LYS A 70 3.20 5.30 -19.21
C LYS A 70 3.27 3.80 -19.50
N GLY A 71 2.21 3.04 -19.25
CA GLY A 71 2.24 1.57 -19.36
C GLY A 71 3.17 0.89 -18.36
N VAL A 72 3.47 1.53 -17.22
CA VAL A 72 4.24 0.94 -16.12
C VAL A 72 3.31 0.11 -15.24
N ALA A 73 3.74 -1.07 -14.81
CA ALA A 73 2.97 -1.93 -13.94
C ALA A 73 2.64 -1.22 -12.61
N ALA A 74 1.41 -1.36 -12.13
CA ALA A 74 0.93 -0.65 -10.96
C ALA A 74 0.10 -1.57 -10.04
N VAL A 75 0.36 -1.46 -8.74
CA VAL A 75 -0.35 -2.17 -7.68
C VAL A 75 -0.96 -1.14 -6.73
N LEU A 76 -2.29 -1.17 -6.61
CA LEU A 76 -3.06 -0.38 -5.66
C LEU A 76 -3.27 -1.19 -4.38
N LEU A 77 -2.60 -0.79 -3.30
CA LEU A 77 -2.83 -1.40 -1.99
C LEU A 77 -4.14 -0.90 -1.40
N LEU A 78 -4.98 -1.84 -0.94
CA LEU A 78 -6.30 -1.55 -0.39
C LEU A 78 -6.38 -2.10 1.04
N ARG A 79 -6.77 -1.26 1.99
CA ARG A 79 -7.02 -1.65 3.39
C ARG A 79 -8.35 -1.09 3.85
N ASP A 80 -9.00 -1.80 4.77
CA ASP A 80 -10.18 -1.31 5.47
C ASP A 80 -9.92 0.14 5.99
N PRO A 81 -10.84 1.09 5.75
CA PRO A 81 -10.64 2.47 6.13
C PRO A 81 -10.44 2.66 7.64
N ASP A 82 -11.20 1.97 8.48
CA ASP A 82 -11.12 2.13 9.93
C ASP A 82 -9.81 1.59 10.46
N ASP A 83 -9.36 0.43 9.95
CA ASP A 83 -8.05 -0.12 10.28
C ASP A 83 -6.89 0.79 9.84
N ALA A 84 -6.97 1.36 8.64
CA ALA A 84 -5.94 2.25 8.12
C ALA A 84 -5.88 3.56 8.91
N VAL A 85 -7.04 4.17 9.21
CA VAL A 85 -7.15 5.40 10.00
C VAL A 85 -6.72 5.18 11.45
N ALA A 86 -7.14 4.07 12.08
CA ALA A 86 -6.69 3.73 13.43
C ALA A 86 -5.17 3.58 13.49
N SER A 87 -4.59 2.89 12.50
CA SER A 87 -3.12 2.76 12.40
C SER A 87 -2.42 4.07 12.06
N MET A 88 -3.09 5.02 11.42
CA MET A 88 -2.56 6.36 11.12
C MET A 88 -2.53 7.24 12.37
N ILE A 89 -3.62 7.25 13.13
CA ILE A 89 -3.72 7.98 14.40
C ILE A 89 -2.68 7.45 15.38
N ALA A 90 -2.58 6.12 15.53
CA ALA A 90 -1.59 5.51 16.41
C ALA A 90 -0.15 5.83 16.01
N ALA A 91 0.15 5.92 14.70
CA ALA A 91 1.50 6.20 14.22
C ALA A 91 1.89 7.69 14.25
N SER A 92 0.93 8.59 13.97
CA SER A 92 1.18 10.03 13.88
C SER A 92 0.93 10.79 15.19
N GLY A 93 0.12 10.21 16.10
CA GLY A 93 -0.39 10.91 17.28
C GLY A 93 -1.47 11.96 16.96
N VAL A 94 -1.84 12.14 15.70
CA VAL A 94 -2.84 13.13 15.27
C VAL A 94 -4.23 12.49 15.26
N ASP A 95 -4.96 12.65 16.35
CA ASP A 95 -6.33 12.15 16.50
C ASP A 95 -7.35 13.08 15.82
N GLN A 96 -7.39 13.02 14.48
CA GLN A 96 -8.34 13.76 13.63
C GLN A 96 -9.00 12.83 12.60
N PRO A 97 -9.95 11.97 13.02
CA PRO A 97 -10.52 10.94 12.15
C PRO A 97 -11.12 11.48 10.85
N ASP A 98 -11.87 12.58 10.90
CA ASP A 98 -12.51 13.17 9.72
C ASP A 98 -11.50 13.55 8.62
N ILE A 99 -10.35 14.11 9.01
CA ILE A 99 -9.29 14.46 8.05
C ILE A 99 -8.69 13.19 7.43
N HIS A 100 -8.37 12.17 8.24
CA HIS A 100 -7.80 10.93 7.73
C HIS A 100 -8.76 10.18 6.78
N TYR A 101 -10.07 10.19 7.06
CA TYR A 101 -11.06 9.62 6.13
C TYR A 101 -11.21 10.44 4.85
N ARG A 102 -11.14 11.78 4.93
CA ARG A 102 -11.12 12.64 3.74
C ARG A 102 -9.89 12.38 2.89
N ASP A 103 -8.73 12.17 3.51
CA ASP A 103 -7.49 11.84 2.82
C ASP A 103 -7.54 10.46 2.18
N TYR A 104 -8.11 9.46 2.88
CA TYR A 104 -8.42 8.14 2.30
C TYR A 104 -9.27 8.31 1.03
N CYS A 105 -10.38 9.04 1.14
CA CYS A 105 -11.22 9.33 -0.02
C CYS A 105 -10.48 10.09 -1.13
N ALA A 106 -9.65 11.07 -0.77
CA ALA A 106 -8.87 11.86 -1.73
C ALA A 106 -7.83 11.03 -2.47
N TYR A 107 -7.31 9.97 -1.84
CA TYR A 107 -6.42 9.00 -2.44
C TYR A 107 -7.15 8.09 -3.44
N TYR A 108 -8.19 7.38 -3.00
CA TYR A 108 -8.80 6.35 -3.85
C TYR A 108 -9.79 6.90 -4.90
N ARG A 109 -10.44 8.05 -4.65
CA ARG A 109 -11.52 8.55 -5.53
C ARG A 109 -11.06 8.80 -6.97
N PRO A 110 -9.88 9.38 -7.26
CA PRO A 110 -9.40 9.57 -8.64
C PRO A 110 -9.12 8.28 -9.40
N LEU A 111 -8.94 7.15 -8.70
CA LEU A 111 -8.65 5.84 -9.29
C LEU A 111 -9.93 5.05 -9.62
N LYS A 112 -11.09 5.51 -9.15
CA LYS A 112 -12.37 4.87 -9.40
C LYS A 112 -12.73 4.93 -10.89
N GLY A 113 -13.12 3.80 -11.47
CA GLY A 113 -13.43 3.61 -12.89
C GLY A 113 -12.20 3.39 -13.77
N ARG A 114 -11.05 3.05 -13.18
CA ARG A 114 -9.75 2.88 -13.85
C ARG A 114 -9.04 1.57 -13.48
N GLU A 115 -9.80 0.62 -12.93
CA GLU A 115 -9.32 -0.61 -12.30
C GLU A 115 -8.51 -1.49 -13.26
N ALA A 116 -8.83 -1.47 -14.55
CA ALA A 116 -8.09 -2.21 -15.56
C ALA A 116 -6.59 -1.81 -15.64
N GLY A 117 -6.22 -0.60 -15.19
CA GLY A 117 -4.86 -0.08 -15.26
C GLY A 117 -3.93 -0.45 -14.10
N PHE A 118 -4.42 -1.18 -13.09
CA PHE A 118 -3.62 -1.59 -11.93
C PHE A 118 -4.15 -2.91 -11.34
N VAL A 119 -3.33 -3.59 -10.54
CA VAL A 119 -3.77 -4.72 -9.72
C VAL A 119 -4.22 -4.18 -8.36
N ILE A 120 -5.42 -4.53 -7.92
CA ILE A 120 -5.92 -4.18 -6.57
C ILE A 120 -5.48 -5.28 -5.61
N THR A 121 -4.80 -4.91 -4.53
CA THR A 121 -4.28 -5.85 -3.55
C THR A 121 -4.82 -5.54 -2.15
N PRO A 122 -5.78 -6.34 -1.65
CA PRO A 122 -6.23 -6.26 -0.27
C PRO A 122 -5.09 -6.49 0.73
N PHE A 123 -5.13 -5.80 1.86
CA PHE A 123 -4.09 -5.86 2.89
C PHE A 123 -3.85 -7.27 3.43
N ALA A 124 -4.91 -8.06 3.66
CA ALA A 124 -4.77 -9.45 4.12
C ALA A 124 -4.08 -10.33 3.05
N LEU A 125 -4.54 -10.24 1.80
CA LEU A 125 -3.94 -10.94 0.66
C LEU A 125 -2.45 -10.60 0.51
N LEU A 126 -2.09 -9.31 0.63
CA LEU A 126 -0.70 -8.86 0.56
C LEU A 126 0.20 -9.62 1.56
N LEU A 127 -0.29 -9.84 2.79
CA LEU A 127 0.49 -10.44 3.86
C LEU A 127 0.50 -11.97 3.81
N GLU A 128 -0.63 -12.57 3.43
CA GLU A 128 -0.84 -14.01 3.53
C GLU A 128 -0.54 -14.75 2.24
N ARG A 129 -0.74 -14.10 1.08
CA ARG A 129 -0.71 -14.70 -0.26
C ARG A 129 -0.03 -13.79 -1.27
N PHE A 130 1.18 -13.35 -0.94
CA PHE A 130 1.98 -12.48 -1.81
C PHE A 130 2.34 -13.15 -3.15
N ASP A 131 2.40 -14.49 -3.19
CA ASP A 131 2.50 -15.29 -4.41
C ASP A 131 1.41 -14.91 -5.44
N LEU A 132 0.16 -14.81 -4.98
CA LEU A 132 -0.98 -14.46 -5.84
C LEU A 132 -0.89 -13.02 -6.33
N VAL A 133 -0.32 -12.11 -5.55
CA VAL A 133 -0.08 -10.72 -5.96
C VAL A 133 0.92 -10.67 -7.11
N VAL A 134 2.02 -11.42 -7.02
CA VAL A 134 3.04 -11.49 -8.09
C VAL A 134 2.45 -12.11 -9.35
N GLN A 135 1.69 -13.20 -9.21
CA GLN A 135 1.01 -13.85 -10.35
C GLN A 135 0.02 -12.90 -11.05
N ALA A 136 -0.74 -12.12 -10.28
CA ALA A 136 -1.66 -11.11 -10.82
C ALA A 136 -0.93 -10.08 -11.69
N ILE A 137 0.23 -9.60 -11.21
CA ILE A 137 1.04 -8.60 -11.93
C ILE A 137 1.59 -9.20 -13.21
N ASN A 138 2.15 -10.40 -13.14
CA ASN A 138 2.66 -11.12 -14.31
C ASN A 138 1.56 -11.30 -15.36
N ALA A 139 0.37 -11.74 -14.96
CA ALA A 139 -0.76 -11.94 -15.85
C ALA A 139 -1.29 -10.61 -16.44
N ARG A 140 -1.40 -9.55 -15.64
CA ARG A 140 -1.96 -8.26 -16.06
C ARG A 140 -1.02 -7.46 -16.97
N PHE A 141 0.27 -7.49 -16.68
CA PHE A 141 1.26 -6.63 -17.32
C PHE A 141 2.27 -7.39 -18.20
N GLY A 142 2.12 -8.71 -18.34
CA GLY A 142 3.05 -9.54 -19.12
C GLY A 142 4.46 -9.56 -18.53
N MET A 143 4.58 -9.41 -17.21
CA MET A 143 5.86 -9.46 -16.51
C MET A 143 6.27 -10.91 -16.20
N ALA A 144 7.56 -11.10 -15.91
CA ALA A 144 8.13 -12.37 -15.46
C ALA A 144 8.80 -12.18 -14.09
N LEU A 145 8.05 -11.70 -13.11
CA LEU A 145 8.50 -11.56 -11.73
C LEU A 145 8.61 -12.93 -11.04
N ASP A 146 9.64 -13.09 -10.23
CA ASP A 146 9.87 -14.30 -9.43
C ASP A 146 8.75 -14.44 -8.38
N THR A 147 7.99 -15.53 -8.44
CA THR A 147 6.92 -15.81 -7.49
C THR A 147 7.50 -16.50 -6.25
N PRO A 148 7.41 -15.91 -5.04
CA PRO A 148 7.95 -16.52 -3.84
C PRO A 148 7.04 -17.61 -3.28
N GLU A 149 7.62 -18.51 -2.49
CA GLU A 149 6.87 -19.35 -1.57
C GLU A 149 6.55 -18.53 -0.30
N VAL A 150 5.27 -18.46 0.07
CA VAL A 150 4.82 -17.64 1.20
C VAL A 150 4.63 -18.52 2.43
N HIS A 151 5.62 -18.49 3.33
CA HIS A 151 5.62 -19.14 4.64
C HIS A 151 6.21 -18.20 5.70
N ASP A 152 6.28 -18.63 6.97
CA ASP A 152 6.71 -17.77 8.07
C ASP A 152 8.13 -17.19 7.88
N GLU A 153 9.07 -17.96 7.31
CA GLU A 153 10.43 -17.48 7.07
C GLU A 153 10.48 -16.39 5.98
N PHE A 154 9.58 -16.45 5.00
CA PHE A 154 9.42 -15.37 4.02
C PHE A 154 9.02 -14.09 4.73
N VAL A 155 8.00 -14.13 5.59
CA VAL A 155 7.53 -12.96 6.36
C VAL A 155 8.65 -12.39 7.24
N GLN A 156 9.43 -13.24 7.90
CA GLN A 156 10.59 -12.81 8.71
C GLN A 156 11.66 -12.13 7.85
N SER A 157 11.97 -12.69 6.68
CA SER A 157 12.94 -12.13 5.74
C SER A 157 12.48 -10.79 5.18
N VAL A 158 11.20 -10.67 4.82
CA VAL A 158 10.58 -9.41 4.38
C VAL A 158 10.64 -8.37 5.49
N ASN A 159 10.35 -8.73 6.74
CA ASN A 159 10.46 -7.79 7.87
C ASN A 159 11.88 -7.29 8.06
N SER A 160 12.89 -8.16 7.91
CA SER A 160 14.31 -7.77 7.95
C SER A 160 14.69 -6.80 6.82
N VAL A 161 14.18 -7.04 5.60
CA VAL A 161 14.38 -6.13 4.45
C VAL A 161 13.71 -4.79 4.72
N ARG A 162 12.47 -4.81 5.21
CA ARG A 162 11.68 -3.61 5.53
C ARG A 162 12.37 -2.72 6.55
N ASP A 163 12.96 -3.31 7.59
CA ASP A 163 13.67 -2.55 8.62
C ASP A 163 14.93 -1.89 8.04
N ARG A 164 15.72 -2.63 7.24
CA ARG A 164 16.87 -2.06 6.52
C ARG A 164 16.47 -0.90 5.62
N VAL A 165 15.40 -1.06 4.84
CA VAL A 165 14.88 -0.01 3.93
C VAL A 165 14.40 1.21 4.72
N SER A 166 13.70 1.00 5.83
CA SER A 166 13.25 2.10 6.71
C SER A 166 14.44 2.86 7.29
N ILE A 167 15.43 2.15 7.83
CA ILE A 167 16.65 2.77 8.39
C ILE A 167 17.37 3.58 7.33
N ALA A 168 17.56 3.03 6.12
CA ALA A 168 18.20 3.73 5.02
C ALA A 168 17.42 4.99 4.58
N ARG A 169 16.09 5.00 4.74
CA ARG A 169 15.24 6.12 4.31
C ARG A 169 15.10 7.23 5.35
N VAL A 170 14.86 6.86 6.61
CA VAL A 170 14.48 7.80 7.68
C VAL A 170 15.37 7.71 8.92
N GLY A 171 16.46 6.93 8.87
CA GLY A 171 17.43 6.80 9.96
C GLY A 171 16.97 5.96 11.16
N ARG A 172 15.81 5.30 11.08
CA ARG A 172 15.27 4.49 12.18
C ARG A 172 14.46 3.28 11.70
N ALA A 173 14.41 2.25 12.54
CA ALA A 173 13.48 1.15 12.38
C ALA A 173 12.03 1.67 12.54
N PRO A 174 11.05 1.07 11.85
CA PRO A 174 9.67 1.50 11.95
C PRO A 174 9.04 1.11 13.30
N ASN A 175 8.08 1.90 13.79
CA ASN A 175 7.40 1.70 15.09
C ASN A 175 6.57 0.39 15.20
N TYR A 176 6.53 -0.41 14.16
CA TYR A 176 5.86 -1.71 14.11
C TYR A 176 6.86 -2.87 13.93
N SER A 177 8.16 -2.56 13.90
CA SER A 177 9.19 -3.59 13.88
C SER A 177 9.20 -4.32 15.22
N PRO A 178 9.27 -5.67 15.22
CA PRO A 178 9.53 -6.43 16.43
C PRO A 178 10.89 -6.08 17.07
N HIS A 179 11.78 -5.42 16.32
CA HIS A 179 13.09 -4.96 16.77
C HIS A 179 13.12 -3.49 17.19
N SER A 180 11.96 -2.80 17.26
CA SER A 180 11.88 -1.40 17.72
C SER A 180 11.64 -1.31 19.24
N GLU A 181 12.21 -0.28 19.88
CA GLU A 181 11.98 0.02 21.32
C GLU A 181 10.50 0.24 21.66
N TRP A 182 9.70 0.65 20.66
CA TRP A 182 8.26 0.95 20.77
C TRP A 182 7.39 -0.25 20.39
N GLY A 183 7.83 -1.46 20.76
CA GLY A 183 7.38 -2.75 20.25
C GLY A 183 5.86 -2.95 20.10
N VAL A 184 5.54 -3.94 19.28
CA VAL A 184 4.21 -4.30 18.74
C VAL A 184 3.07 -4.33 19.77
N ALA A 185 3.31 -4.73 21.02
CA ALA A 185 2.27 -4.93 22.03
C ALA A 185 1.64 -3.62 22.55
N GLY A 186 2.44 -2.59 22.84
CA GLY A 186 1.94 -1.31 23.35
C GLY A 186 1.13 -0.53 22.30
N ASN A 187 1.54 -0.65 21.04
CA ASN A 187 0.85 -0.03 19.91
C ASN A 187 -0.49 -0.72 19.59
N ARG A 188 -0.58 -2.06 19.73
CA ARG A 188 -1.81 -2.83 19.44
C ARG A 188 -2.97 -2.52 20.38
N ALA A 189 -2.72 -2.38 21.69
CA ALA A 189 -3.77 -2.06 22.66
C ALA A 189 -4.36 -0.66 22.42
N GLY A 190 -3.49 0.34 22.15
CA GLY A 190 -3.93 1.70 21.78
C GLY A 190 -4.69 1.72 20.45
N GLN A 191 -4.21 1.00 19.44
CA GLN A 191 -4.87 0.91 18.15
C GLN A 191 -6.25 0.24 18.24
N ALA A 192 -6.40 -0.82 19.04
CA ALA A 192 -7.70 -1.48 19.25
C ALA A 192 -8.72 -0.54 19.88
N ALA A 193 -8.31 0.26 20.89
CA ALA A 193 -9.19 1.27 21.48
C ALA A 193 -9.60 2.36 20.48
N ILE A 194 -8.65 2.82 19.64
CA ILE A 194 -8.94 3.78 18.57
C ILE A 194 -9.95 3.17 17.59
N LEU A 195 -9.75 1.92 17.15
CA LEU A 195 -10.63 1.24 16.20
C LEU A 195 -12.06 1.12 16.73
N THR A 196 -12.23 0.67 17.98
CA THR A 196 -13.55 0.60 18.63
C THR A 196 -14.24 1.96 18.64
N ARG A 197 -13.52 3.04 18.94
CA ARG A 197 -14.06 4.41 18.91
C ARG A 197 -14.41 4.85 17.49
N LEU A 198 -13.61 4.53 16.48
CA LEU A 198 -13.93 4.86 15.08
C LEU A 198 -15.24 4.20 14.64
N GLY A 199 -15.48 2.97 15.10
CA GLY A 199 -16.74 2.24 14.85
C GLY A 199 -17.98 2.95 15.39
N THR A 200 -17.87 3.82 16.39
CA THR A 200 -19.03 4.59 16.90
C THR A 200 -19.31 5.87 16.11
N LEU A 201 -18.45 6.23 15.15
CA LEU A 201 -18.58 7.41 14.30
C LEU A 201 -19.43 7.15 13.04
N ASP A 202 -20.49 6.34 13.15
CA ASP A 202 -21.36 5.99 12.00
C ASP A 202 -22.00 7.20 11.32
N GLY A 203 -22.23 8.28 12.07
CA GLY A 203 -22.77 9.54 11.53
C GLY A 203 -21.78 10.39 10.75
N LEU A 204 -20.48 10.03 10.72
CA LEU A 204 -19.45 10.83 10.08
C LEU A 204 -19.46 10.63 8.54
N PRO A 205 -19.79 11.66 7.74
CA PRO A 205 -19.95 11.48 6.29
C PRO A 205 -18.67 11.04 5.57
N SER A 206 -17.51 11.49 6.03
CA SER A 206 -16.21 11.10 5.46
C SER A 206 -15.90 9.63 5.69
N ARG A 207 -16.22 9.08 6.86
CA ARG A 207 -16.11 7.64 7.15
C ARG A 207 -17.01 6.82 6.25
N GLN A 208 -18.29 7.18 6.14
CA GLN A 208 -19.23 6.50 5.24
C GLN A 208 -18.77 6.53 3.78
N ALA A 209 -18.22 7.66 3.33
CA ALA A 209 -17.67 7.79 1.99
C ALA A 209 -16.45 6.88 1.79
N ALA A 210 -15.56 6.78 2.78
CA ALA A 210 -14.39 5.90 2.73
C ALA A 210 -14.80 4.43 2.68
N LEU A 211 -15.76 4.01 3.52
CA LEU A 211 -16.30 2.64 3.52
C LEU A 211 -16.94 2.27 2.18
N LYS A 212 -17.76 3.16 1.59
CA LYS A 212 -18.34 2.95 0.26
C LYS A 212 -17.27 2.82 -0.82
N LEU A 213 -16.22 3.62 -0.75
CA LEU A 213 -15.14 3.59 -1.71
C LEU A 213 -14.28 2.32 -1.57
N HIS A 214 -14.00 1.90 -0.33
CA HIS A 214 -13.36 0.63 -0.06
C HIS A 214 -14.18 -0.54 -0.60
N ALA A 215 -15.48 -0.61 -0.28
CA ALA A 215 -16.37 -1.64 -0.77
C ALA A 215 -16.41 -1.70 -2.31
N TYR A 216 -16.39 -0.54 -2.97
CA TYR A 216 -16.27 -0.47 -4.41
C TYR A 216 -14.98 -1.14 -4.91
N PHE A 217 -13.80 -0.76 -4.41
CA PHE A 217 -12.54 -1.38 -4.86
C PHE A 217 -12.43 -2.86 -4.47
N ALA A 218 -12.95 -3.25 -3.30
CA ALA A 218 -13.00 -4.63 -2.86
C ALA A 218 -13.80 -5.51 -3.84
N ALA A 219 -14.90 -5.00 -4.39
CA ALA A 219 -15.69 -5.69 -5.42
C ALA A 219 -14.99 -5.79 -6.79
N HIS A 220 -13.91 -5.02 -7.00
CA HIS A 220 -13.10 -5.05 -8.23
C HIS A 220 -11.73 -5.69 -8.00
N VAL A 221 -11.50 -6.27 -6.82
CA VAL A 221 -10.34 -7.15 -6.64
C VAL A 221 -10.51 -8.25 -7.68
N ASP A 222 -9.56 -8.29 -8.63
CA ASP A 222 -9.52 -9.35 -9.62
C ASP A 222 -9.69 -10.65 -8.84
N THR A 223 -10.68 -11.47 -9.20
CA THR A 223 -10.75 -12.84 -8.67
C THR A 223 -9.47 -13.51 -9.13
N LEU A 224 -8.44 -13.45 -8.28
CA LEU A 224 -7.18 -14.16 -8.39
C LEU A 224 -7.56 -15.62 -8.32
N SER A 225 -7.95 -16.13 -9.48
CA SER A 225 -8.42 -17.47 -9.64
C SER A 225 -7.20 -18.33 -9.37
N ALA A 226 -7.16 -18.93 -8.19
CA ALA A 226 -6.45 -20.19 -8.02
C ALA A 226 -7.01 -21.07 -9.14
N GLY A 227 -6.15 -21.43 -10.09
CA GLY A 227 -6.52 -22.41 -11.09
C GLY A 227 -7.03 -23.64 -10.35
N ASP A 228 -8.24 -24.09 -10.68
CA ASP A 228 -8.62 -25.46 -10.40
C ASP A 228 -7.53 -26.35 -11.04
N PRO A 229 -6.90 -27.25 -10.27
CA PRO A 229 -6.06 -28.27 -10.87
C PRO A 229 -6.96 -29.15 -11.74
N ALA A 230 -6.62 -29.21 -13.03
CA ALA A 230 -7.22 -30.12 -13.99
C ALA A 230 -7.14 -31.58 -13.53
#